data_AF-A0A852L4T2-F1
#
_entry.id   AF-A0A852L4T2-F1
#
_cell.length_a   1.000
_cell.length_b   1.000
_cell.length_c   1.000
_cell.angle_alpha   90.00
_cell.angle_beta   90.00
_cell.angle_gamma   90.00
#
_symmetry.space_group_name_H-M   'P 1'
#
loop_
_entity.id
_entity.type
_entity.pdbx_description
1 polymer ?
#
loop_
_entity_poly.entity_id
_entity_poly.type
_entity_poly.pdbx_seq_one_letter_code
_entity_poly.pdbx_strand_id
1 'polypeptide(L)'
;QLIDYAKLGDTNERAMRLANFWLTEKDLIHKLFKVLAPRFQTHSGSYTRLLQIPNRDELDRAKMAVIELKGNPFPPLICQHRNTEKTLLNQLLKGYREDMQQAAAP
;
A
#
# COMPACT_ATOMS: atom_id res chain seq x y z
N GLN A 1 2.00 -10.66 -4.57
CA GLN A 1 2.27 -11.87 -5.35
C GLN A 1 2.04 -11.69 -6.84
N LEU A 2 0.83 -11.37 -7.34
CA LEU A 2 0.64 -11.17 -8.79
C LEU A 2 1.56 -10.09 -9.39
N ILE A 3 1.71 -8.97 -8.69
CA ILE A 3 2.64 -7.89 -9.10
C ILE A 3 4.11 -8.35 -9.07
N ASP A 4 4.48 -9.23 -8.12
CA ASP A 4 5.85 -9.77 -8.04
C ASP A 4 6.16 -10.63 -9.27
N TYR A 5 5.21 -11.46 -9.69
CA TYR A 5 5.34 -12.22 -10.94
C TYR A 5 5.40 -11.29 -12.16
N ALA A 6 4.60 -10.22 -12.17
CA ALA A 6 4.62 -9.25 -13.27
C ALA A 6 5.99 -8.56 -13.42
N LYS A 7 6.70 -8.33 -12.31
CA LYS A 7 8.06 -7.77 -12.30
C LYS A 7 9.12 -8.70 -12.91
N LEU A 8 8.85 -10.01 -13.00
CA LEU A 8 9.74 -10.95 -13.67
C LEU A 8 9.76 -10.76 -15.19
N GLY A 9 8.83 -9.96 -15.74
CA GLY A 9 8.72 -9.66 -17.16
C GLY A 9 7.62 -10.44 -17.87
N ASP A 10 7.17 -9.89 -19.00
CA ASP A 10 6.15 -10.48 -19.87
C ASP A 10 6.67 -11.63 -20.74
N THR A 11 8.00 -11.73 -20.92
CA THR A 11 8.67 -12.85 -21.58
C THR A 11 8.71 -14.12 -20.72
N ASN A 12 8.48 -14.00 -19.41
CA ASN A 12 8.48 -15.14 -18.51
C ASN A 12 7.18 -15.94 -18.67
N GLU A 13 7.26 -17.13 -19.25
CA GLU A 13 6.09 -17.99 -19.49
C GLU A 13 5.29 -18.28 -18.21
N ARG A 14 5.96 -18.46 -17.07
CA ARG A 14 5.28 -18.73 -15.80
C ARG A 14 4.49 -17.52 -15.34
N ALA A 15 5.06 -16.31 -15.46
CA ALA A 15 4.35 -15.08 -15.14
C ALA A 15 3.15 -14.85 -16.07
N MET A 16 3.33 -15.09 -17.37
CA MET A 16 2.25 -14.96 -18.36
C MET A 16 1.11 -15.96 -18.11
N ARG A 17 1.43 -17.23 -17.86
CA ARG A 17 0.42 -18.26 -17.52
C ARG A 17 -0.35 -17.91 -16.25
N LEU A 18 0.34 -17.45 -15.20
CA LEU A 18 -0.30 -17.00 -13.96
C LEU A 18 -1.20 -15.79 -14.19
N ALA A 19 -0.72 -14.77 -14.91
CA ALA A 19 -1.53 -13.59 -15.25
C ALA A 19 -2.77 -13.99 -16.05
N ASN A 20 -2.63 -14.87 -17.04
CA ASN A 20 -3.75 -15.36 -17.84
C ASN A 20 -4.76 -16.20 -17.02
N PHE A 21 -4.32 -16.91 -15.99
CA PHE A 21 -5.21 -17.65 -15.11
C PHE A 21 -6.01 -16.73 -14.16
N TRP A 22 -5.33 -15.77 -13.54
CA TRP A 22 -5.94 -14.90 -12.52
C TRP A 22 -6.74 -13.73 -13.10
N LEU A 23 -6.39 -13.24 -14.30
CA LEU A 23 -7.11 -12.16 -14.97
C LEU A 23 -8.06 -12.75 -16.00
N THR A 24 -9.36 -12.65 -15.71
CA THR A 24 -10.43 -13.07 -16.61
C THR A 24 -10.45 -12.20 -17.87
N GLU A 25 -10.39 -10.88 -17.68
CA GLU A 25 -10.27 -9.87 -18.73
C GLU A 25 -8.82 -9.78 -19.24
N LYS A 26 -8.62 -10.05 -20.53
CA LYS A 26 -7.28 -10.28 -21.12
C LYS A 26 -6.53 -9.00 -21.48
N ASP A 27 -7.25 -7.91 -21.68
CA ASP A 27 -6.70 -6.56 -21.83
C ASP A 27 -5.97 -6.08 -20.56
N LEU A 28 -6.41 -6.51 -19.38
CA LEU A 28 -5.75 -6.20 -18.10
C LEU A 28 -4.32 -6.78 -17.99
N ILE A 29 -4.00 -7.82 -18.76
CA ILE A 29 -2.64 -8.41 -18.77
C ILE A 29 -1.63 -7.37 -19.27
N HIS A 30 -1.96 -6.62 -20.33
CA HIS A 30 -1.08 -5.55 -20.81
C HIS A 30 -0.86 -4.48 -19.73
N LYS A 31 -1.94 -4.05 -19.07
CA LYS A 31 -1.87 -3.08 -17.96
C LYS A 31 -1.02 -3.60 -16.80
N LEU A 32 -1.11 -4.89 -16.47
CA LEU A 32 -0.32 -5.51 -15.41
C LEU A 32 1.19 -5.39 -15.69
N PHE A 33 1.63 -5.80 -16.89
CA PHE A 33 3.05 -5.83 -17.23
C PHE A 33 3.63 -4.47 -17.64
N LYS A 34 2.87 -3.62 -18.34
CA LYS A 34 3.39 -2.36 -18.89
C LYS A 34 3.11 -1.14 -18.02
N VAL A 35 2.11 -1.19 -17.13
CA VAL A 35 1.76 -0.06 -16.27
C VAL A 35 2.03 -0.37 -14.79
N LEU A 36 1.52 -1.49 -14.27
CA LEU A 36 1.62 -1.78 -12.84
C LEU A 36 3.00 -2.29 -12.42
N ALA A 37 3.62 -3.19 -13.20
CA ALA A 37 4.95 -3.71 -12.86
C ALA A 37 6.03 -2.59 -12.82
N PRO A 38 6.14 -1.70 -13.83
CA PRO A 38 7.10 -0.59 -13.78
C PRO A 38 6.81 0.40 -12.66
N ARG A 39 5.53 0.71 -12.40
CA ARG A 39 5.12 1.58 -11.28
C ARG A 39 5.65 1.10 -9.94
N PHE A 40 5.65 -0.22 -9.73
CA PHE A 40 6.05 -0.82 -8.47
C PHE A 40 7.49 -1.35 -8.47
N GLN A 41 8.31 -1.06 -9.49
CA GLN A 41 9.66 -1.61 -9.62
C GLN A 41 10.53 -1.35 -8.38
N THR A 42 10.44 -0.14 -7.82
CA THR A 42 11.19 0.28 -6.62
C THR A 42 10.62 -0.26 -5.30
N HIS A 43 9.40 -0.77 -5.31
CA HIS A 43 8.72 -1.22 -4.10
C HIS A 43 9.08 -2.69 -3.82
N SER A 44 9.71 -2.99 -2.69
CA SER A 44 10.04 -4.38 -2.30
C SER A 44 8.82 -5.20 -1.84
N GLY A 45 7.66 -4.55 -1.65
CA GLY A 45 6.42 -5.19 -1.22
C GLY A 45 5.34 -4.15 -0.86
N SER A 46 4.22 -4.61 -0.29
CA SER A 46 3.09 -3.75 0.11
C SER A 46 2.57 -2.85 -1.03
N TYR A 47 2.05 -3.48 -2.09
CA TYR A 47 1.48 -2.75 -3.24
C TYR A 47 0.10 -2.18 -2.97
N THR A 48 -0.64 -2.84 -2.07
CA THR A 48 -2.01 -2.50 -1.73
C THR A 48 -2.07 -1.74 -0.42
N ARG A 49 -3.09 -0.90 -0.29
CA ARG A 49 -3.58 -0.37 0.99
C ARG A 49 -4.98 -0.93 1.21
N LEU A 50 -5.23 -1.39 2.44
CA LEU A 50 -6.54 -1.86 2.88
C LEU A 50 -7.02 -0.93 3.99
N LEU A 51 -8.22 -0.38 3.85
CA LEU A 51 -8.86 0.47 4.85
C LEU A 51 -10.24 -0.09 5.18
N GLN A 52 -10.55 -0.21 6.46
CA GLN A 52 -11.89 -0.57 6.89
C GLN A 52 -12.82 0.64 6.74
N ILE A 53 -14.01 0.38 6.21
CA ILE A 53 -15.10 1.37 6.13
C ILE A 53 -16.26 0.93 7.03
N PRO A 54 -17.25 1.80 7.28
CA PRO A 54 -18.45 1.42 8.01
C PRO A 54 -19.11 0.17 7.41
N ASN A 55 -19.85 -0.55 8.25
CA ASN A 55 -20.58 -1.73 7.80
C ASN A 55 -21.61 -1.35 6.73
N ARG A 56 -21.95 -2.30 5.87
CA ARG A 56 -22.97 -2.07 4.84
C ARG A 56 -24.33 -1.78 5.47
N ASP A 57 -24.88 -0.60 5.21
CA ASP A 57 -26.07 -0.09 5.92
C ASP A 57 -27.37 -0.81 5.54
N GLU A 58 -27.54 -1.17 4.28
CA GLU A 58 -28.89 -1.43 3.71
C GLU A 58 -29.40 -2.88 3.85
N LEU A 59 -28.55 -3.85 4.22
CA LEU A 59 -28.94 -5.27 4.12
C LEU A 59 -28.53 -6.13 5.33
N ASP A 60 -27.24 -6.36 5.53
CA ASP A 60 -26.71 -7.43 6.38
C ASP A 60 -25.68 -6.95 7.41
N ARG A 61 -25.40 -5.63 7.44
CA ARG A 61 -24.38 -5.03 8.31
C ARG A 61 -23.02 -5.72 8.19
N ALA A 62 -22.68 -6.23 7.00
CA ALA A 62 -21.40 -6.87 6.76
C ALA A 62 -20.25 -5.89 7.00
N LYS A 63 -19.13 -6.40 7.53
CA LYS A 63 -17.89 -5.61 7.67
C LYS A 63 -17.29 -5.39 6.29
N MET A 64 -17.07 -4.13 5.94
CA MET A 64 -16.59 -3.74 4.62
C MET A 64 -15.19 -3.12 4.68
N ALA A 65 -14.46 -3.22 3.56
CA ALA A 65 -13.16 -2.60 3.40
C ALA A 65 -12.94 -2.13 1.96
N VAL A 66 -12.11 -1.11 1.81
CA VAL A 66 -11.62 -0.60 0.53
C VAL A 66 -10.19 -1.08 0.36
N ILE A 67 -9.90 -1.70 -0.79
CA ILE A 67 -8.54 -2.05 -1.20
C ILE A 67 -8.14 -1.21 -2.42
N GLU A 68 -6.98 -0.58 -2.35
CA GLU A 68 -6.44 0.23 -3.45
C GLU A 68 -4.99 -0.14 -3.75
N LEU A 69 -4.57 0.02 -5.01
CA LEU A 69 -3.17 0.01 -5.39
C LEU A 69 -2.55 1.38 -5.11
N LYS A 70 -1.38 1.41 -4.47
CA LYS A 70 -0.68 2.67 -4.17
C LYS A 70 -0.30 3.41 -5.46
N GLY A 71 -0.30 4.75 -5.41
CA GLY A 71 0.03 5.59 -6.57
C GLY A 71 -0.98 5.50 -7.71
N ASN A 72 -2.24 5.16 -7.40
CA ASN A 72 -3.33 5.30 -8.36
C ASN A 72 -3.65 6.80 -8.60
N PRO A 73 -4.29 7.17 -9.72
CA PRO A 73 -4.60 8.56 -10.06
C PRO A 73 -5.92 9.05 -9.44
N PHE A 74 -6.50 8.33 -8.49
CA PHE A 74 -7.78 8.70 -7.87
C PHE A 74 -7.56 9.62 -6.66
N PRO A 75 -8.61 10.34 -6.21
CA PRO A 75 -8.53 11.13 -4.99
C PRO A 75 -8.04 10.29 -3.80
N PRO A 76 -7.13 10.82 -2.96
CA PRO A 76 -6.58 10.05 -1.85
C PRO A 76 -7.68 9.75 -0.82
N LEU A 77 -7.70 8.51 -0.32
CA LEU A 77 -8.60 8.12 0.75
C LEU A 77 -8.26 8.84 2.06
N ILE A 78 -9.30 9.21 2.82
CA ILE A 78 -9.14 9.80 4.15
C ILE A 78 -8.56 8.74 5.08
N CYS A 79 -7.31 8.93 5.49
CA CYS A 79 -6.65 8.09 6.47
C CYS A 79 -6.61 8.79 7.83
N GLN A 80 -6.65 7.99 8.90
CA GLN A 80 -6.40 8.52 10.24
C GLN A 80 -4.96 9.04 10.30
N HIS A 81 -4.81 10.35 10.50
CA HIS A 81 -3.51 10.98 10.63
C HIS A 81 -2.93 10.66 12.01
N ARG A 82 -1.61 10.39 12.08
CA ARG A 82 -0.93 10.24 13.38
C ARG A 82 -0.89 11.59 14.08
N ASN A 83 -0.88 11.57 15.42
CA ASN A 83 -0.72 12.78 16.21
C ASN A 83 0.55 13.53 15.77
N THR A 84 0.40 14.84 15.55
CA THR A 84 1.50 15.71 15.14
C THR A 84 2.57 15.77 16.22
N GLU A 85 3.80 16.10 15.84
CA GLU A 85 4.92 16.25 16.78
C GLU A 85 4.66 17.30 17.86
N LYS A 86 3.83 18.30 17.58
CA LYS A 86 3.51 19.42 18.47
C LYS A 86 2.52 19.08 19.58
N THR A 87 2.05 17.84 19.69
CA THR A 87 1.28 17.45 20.88
C THR A 87 2.17 17.50 22.11
N LEU A 88 1.59 17.81 23.27
CA LEU A 88 2.33 17.88 24.53
C LEU A 88 3.15 16.60 24.77
N LEU A 89 2.53 15.44 24.59
CA LEU A 89 3.19 14.15 24.74
C LEU A 89 4.41 14.00 23.80
N ASN A 90 4.24 14.32 22.52
CA ASN A 90 5.33 14.16 21.54
C ASN A 90 6.47 15.16 21.77
N GLN A 91 6.18 16.39 22.24
CA GLN A 91 7.20 17.35 22.63
C GLN A 91 7.98 16.89 23.87
N LEU A 92 7.29 16.32 24.88
CA LEU A 92 7.94 15.75 26.06
C LEU A 92 8.84 14.57 25.70
N LEU A 93 8.36 13.66 24.85
CA LEU A 93 9.15 12.53 24.35
C LEU A 93 10.37 13.00 23.53
N LYS A 94 10.22 14.07 22.75
CA LYS A 94 11.30 14.68 22.00
C LYS A 94 12.37 15.25 22.92
N GLY A 95 11.99 16.07 23.91
CA GLY A 95 12.92 16.62 24.89
C GLY A 95 13.68 15.54 25.66
N TYR A 96 12.96 14.51 26.13
CA TYR A 96 13.59 13.36 26.79
C TYR A 96 14.62 12.66 25.90
N ARG A 97 14.32 12.49 24.60
CA ARG A 97 15.25 11.88 23.64
C ARG A 97 16.50 12.73 23.44
N GLU A 98 16.35 14.06 23.40
CA GLU A 98 17.47 14.99 23.25
C GLU A 98 18.36 14.99 24.50
N ASP A 99 17.78 15.02 25.70
CA ASP A 99 18.51 14.94 26.97
C ASP A 99 19.31 13.63 27.09
N MET A 100 18.71 12.50 26.69
CA MET A 100 19.39 11.20 26.66
C MET A 100 20.55 11.16 25.67
N GLN A 101 20.43 11.84 24.52
CA GLN A 101 21.51 11.94 23.54
C GLN A 101 22.66 12.81 24.05
N GLN A 102 22.34 13.90 24.76
CA GLN A 102 23.35 14.77 25.38
C GLN A 102 24.10 14.06 26.51
N ALA A 103 23.38 13.31 27.35
CA ALA A 103 24.00 12.53 28.44
C ALA A 103 24.87 11.36 27.94
N ALA A 104 24.60 10.84 26.75
CA ALA A 104 25.38 9.77 26.12
C ALA A 104 26.53 10.27 25.22
N ALA A 105 26.62 11.58 24.98
CA ALA A 105 27.74 12.18 24.26
C ALA A 105 28.98 12.19 25.19
N PRO A 106 30.16 11.80 24.68
CA PRO A 106 31.40 11.69 25.47
C PRO A 106 31.94 13.06 25.92
#